data_AF-Q5DE29-F1
#
_entry.id   AF-Q5DE29-F1
#
_cell.length_a   1.000
_cell.length_b   1.000
_cell.length_c   1.000
_cell.angle_alpha   90.00
_cell.angle_beta   90.00
_cell.angle_gamma   90.00
#
_symmetry.space_group_name_H-M   'P 1'
#
loop_
_entity.id
_entity.type
_entity.pdbx_description
1 polymer ?
#
loop_
_entity_poly.entity_id
_entity_poly.type
_entity_poly.pdbx_seq_one_letter_code
_entity_poly.pdbx_strand_id
1 'polypeptide(L)'
;MLYFEDFMEAIENMPSELNESLTNVRQLDLQAQNILDSLSETIQAFFENCRLGRLLEYEKNTQILNITREYERALVYCKDKREIVENIYSTYRKLMRKLDVELEKFRLELEADNSGVTEQIEKRVQNVLGKALATTSK
;
A
#
# COMPACT_ATOMS: atom_id res chain seq x y z
N MET A 1 -26.10 -6.59 19.53
CA MET A 1 -24.66 -6.73 19.79
C MET A 1 -24.00 -5.47 19.28
N LEU A 2 -23.99 -4.44 20.11
CA LEU A 2 -23.58 -3.08 19.72
C LEU A 2 -22.12 -3.05 19.25
N TYR A 3 -21.24 -3.74 19.99
CA TYR A 3 -19.80 -3.74 19.68
C TYR A 3 -19.43 -4.55 18.43
N PHE A 4 -20.29 -5.47 18.00
CA PHE A 4 -20.13 -6.17 16.72
C PHE A 4 -20.47 -5.25 15.54
N GLU A 5 -21.53 -4.44 15.66
CA GLU A 5 -21.85 -3.42 14.66
C GLU A 5 -20.74 -2.38 14.56
N ASP A 6 -20.21 -1.90 15.70
CA ASP A 6 -19.07 -0.97 15.73
C ASP A 6 -17.80 -1.56 15.10
N PHE A 7 -17.56 -2.87 15.28
CA PHE A 7 -16.46 -3.59 14.63
C PHE A 7 -16.65 -3.67 13.10
N MET A 8 -17.87 -3.98 12.65
CA MET A 8 -18.19 -4.08 11.22
C MET A 8 -18.13 -2.72 10.52
N GLU A 9 -18.64 -1.67 11.16
CA GLU A 9 -18.55 -0.28 10.66
C GLU A 9 -17.08 0.16 10.55
N ALA A 10 -16.23 -0.22 11.51
CA ALA A 10 -14.81 0.12 11.48
C ALA A 10 -14.06 -0.47 10.27
N ILE A 11 -14.49 -1.62 9.73
CA ILE A 11 -13.86 -2.27 8.57
C ILE A 11 -14.53 -1.97 7.24
N GLU A 12 -15.76 -1.43 7.24
CA GLU A 12 -16.61 -1.34 6.04
C GLU A 12 -15.94 -0.61 4.87
N ASN A 13 -15.34 0.55 5.14
CA ASN A 13 -14.74 1.39 4.11
C ASN A 13 -13.28 1.01 3.77
N MET A 14 -12.62 0.21 4.62
CA MET A 14 -11.20 -0.10 4.49
C MET A 14 -10.82 -0.68 3.12
N PRO A 15 -11.55 -1.65 2.53
CA PRO A 15 -11.21 -2.18 1.22
C PRO A 15 -11.26 -1.13 0.11
N SER A 16 -12.26 -0.23 0.14
CA SER A 16 -12.42 0.82 -0.85
C SER A 16 -11.29 1.85 -0.77
N GLU A 17 -11.02 2.35 0.44
CA GLU A 17 -9.95 3.33 0.69
C GLU A 17 -8.56 2.79 0.33
N LEU A 18 -8.31 1.51 0.64
CA LEU A 18 -7.06 0.84 0.28
C LEU A 18 -6.92 0.70 -1.24
N ASN A 19 -7.99 0.28 -1.94
CA ASN A 19 -7.98 0.15 -3.39
C ASN A 19 -7.74 1.50 -4.09
N GLU A 20 -8.38 2.56 -3.62
CA GLU A 20 -8.15 3.92 -4.13
C GLU A 20 -6.69 4.34 -3.93
N SER A 21 -6.17 4.18 -2.71
CA SER A 21 -4.79 4.53 -2.38
C SER A 21 -3.77 3.74 -3.21
N LEU A 22 -3.98 2.44 -3.40
CA LEU A 22 -3.13 1.59 -4.24
C LEU A 22 -3.24 1.92 -5.73
N THR A 23 -4.42 2.35 -6.19
CA THR A 23 -4.61 2.83 -7.56
C THR A 23 -3.80 4.10 -7.80
N ASN A 24 -3.82 5.04 -6.85
CA ASN A 24 -3.00 6.25 -6.91
C ASN A 24 -1.49 5.93 -6.90
N VAL A 25 -1.06 4.99 -6.05
CA VAL A 25 0.33 4.48 -6.04
C VAL A 25 0.74 3.93 -7.41
N ARG A 26 -0.12 3.10 -8.02
CA ARG A 26 0.13 2.54 -9.36
C ARG A 26 0.23 3.63 -10.43
N GLN A 27 -0.61 4.66 -10.35
CA GLN A 27 -0.58 5.77 -11.29
C GLN A 27 0.73 6.57 -11.19
N LEU A 28 1.18 6.88 -9.96
CA LEU A 28 2.45 7.56 -9.72
C LEU A 28 3.64 6.73 -10.20
N ASP A 29 3.60 5.41 -9.97
CA ASP A 29 4.63 4.50 -10.48
C ASP A 29 4.70 4.49 -12.00
N LEU A 30 3.55 4.46 -12.68
CA LEU A 30 3.51 4.54 -14.14
C LEU A 30 4.07 5.88 -14.65
N GLN A 31 3.75 7.00 -13.98
CA GLN A 31 4.28 8.32 -14.35
C GLN A 31 5.79 8.41 -14.17
N ALA A 32 6.32 7.92 -13.05
CA ALA A 32 7.77 7.86 -12.82
C ALA A 32 8.46 6.97 -13.86
N GLN A 33 7.91 5.78 -14.15
CA GLN A 33 8.50 4.85 -15.11
C GLN A 33 8.55 5.45 -16.52
N ASN A 34 7.47 6.08 -16.99
CA ASN A 34 7.45 6.72 -18.30
C ASN A 34 8.54 7.79 -18.47
N ILE A 35 8.83 8.56 -17.40
CA ILE A 35 9.91 9.55 -17.42
C ILE A 35 11.28 8.86 -17.46
N LEU A 36 11.49 7.83 -16.64
CA LEU A 36 12.74 7.09 -16.60
C LEU A 36 13.06 6.40 -17.94
N ASP A 37 12.04 5.86 -18.61
CA ASP A 37 12.20 5.23 -19.93
C ASP A 37 12.59 6.27 -20.99
N SER A 38 11.89 7.42 -21.03
CA SER A 38 12.22 8.53 -21.93
C SER A 38 13.60 9.14 -21.64
N LEU A 39 13.98 9.23 -20.36
CA LEU A 39 15.32 9.66 -19.94
C LEU A 39 16.40 8.70 -20.42
N SER A 40 16.18 7.39 -20.34
CA SER A 40 17.13 6.39 -20.81
C SER A 40 17.49 6.60 -22.29
N GLU A 41 16.48 6.78 -23.14
CA GLU A 41 16.66 7.07 -24.57
C GLU A 41 17.39 8.41 -24.78
N THR A 42 16.99 9.45 -24.05
CA THR A 42 17.58 10.80 -24.13
C THR A 42 19.06 10.80 -23.74
N ILE A 43 19.41 10.07 -22.67
CA ILE A 43 20.78 9.94 -22.17
C ILE A 43 21.64 9.19 -23.17
N GLN A 44 21.13 8.09 -23.74
CA GLN A 44 21.85 7.34 -24.76
C GLN A 44 22.14 8.21 -26.00
N ALA A 45 21.13 8.94 -26.49
CA ALA A 45 21.30 9.85 -27.61
C ALA A 45 22.27 11.00 -27.28
N PHE A 46 22.22 11.54 -26.07
CA PHE A 46 23.12 12.59 -25.61
C PHE A 46 24.58 12.12 -25.63
N PHE A 47 24.88 10.94 -25.07
CA PHE A 47 26.24 10.41 -25.05
C PHE A 47 26.75 10.07 -26.46
N GLU A 48 25.92 9.52 -27.34
CA GLU A 48 26.30 9.28 -28.74
C GLU A 48 26.62 10.58 -29.48
N ASN A 49 25.81 11.63 -29.29
CA ASN A 49 26.08 12.92 -29.92
C ASN A 49 27.33 13.61 -29.35
N CYS A 50 27.61 13.46 -28.04
CA CYS A 50 28.86 13.91 -27.43
C CYS A 50 30.08 13.16 -28.02
N ARG A 51 29.98 11.83 -28.13
CA ARG A 51 31.05 10.98 -28.67
C ARG A 51 31.41 11.36 -30.11
N LEU A 52 30.41 11.71 -30.90
CA LEU A 52 30.58 12.10 -32.30
C LEU A 52 30.94 13.59 -32.48
N GLY A 53 31.11 14.35 -31.39
CA GLY A 53 31.44 15.77 -31.44
C GLY A 53 30.35 16.64 -32.09
N ARG A 54 29.09 16.18 -32.06
CA ARG A 54 27.95 16.84 -32.73
C ARG A 54 27.33 17.98 -31.93
N LEU A 55 27.74 18.15 -30.67
CA LEU A 55 27.15 19.13 -29.75
C LEU A 55 28.15 20.18 -29.35
N LEU A 56 27.72 21.44 -29.41
CA LEU A 56 28.42 22.58 -28.84
C LEU A 56 28.32 22.56 -27.31
N GLU A 57 29.24 23.25 -26.63
CA GLU A 57 29.31 23.22 -25.16
C GLU A 57 28.03 23.74 -24.49
N TYR A 58 27.39 24.78 -25.06
CA TYR A 58 26.12 25.28 -24.55
C TYR A 58 24.99 24.25 -24.69
N GLU A 59 24.96 23.49 -25.79
CA GLU A 59 23.92 22.48 -26.04
C GLU A 59 24.05 21.32 -25.06
N LYS A 60 25.29 20.94 -24.72
CA LYS A 60 25.54 19.94 -23.67
C LYS A 60 24.99 20.41 -22.33
N ASN A 61 25.31 21.63 -21.93
CA ASN A 61 24.83 22.20 -20.67
C ASN A 61 23.29 22.25 -20.63
N THR A 62 22.65 22.66 -21.72
CA THR A 62 21.18 22.66 -21.83
C THR A 62 20.59 21.25 -21.70
N GLN A 63 21.18 20.25 -22.36
CA GLN A 63 20.70 18.87 -22.28
C GLN A 63 20.88 18.28 -20.87
N ILE A 64 22.02 18.53 -20.23
CA ILE A 64 22.27 18.10 -18.85
C ILE A 64 21.23 18.71 -17.89
N LEU A 65 20.94 20.00 -18.05
CA LEU A 65 19.93 20.68 -17.23
C LEU A 65 18.54 20.07 -17.43
N ASN A 66 18.17 19.75 -18.67
CA ASN A 66 16.89 19.10 -18.99
C ASN A 66 16.80 17.70 -18.39
N ILE A 67 17.83 16.87 -18.56
CA ILE A 67 17.92 15.52 -17.98
C ILE A 67 17.79 15.60 -16.45
N THR A 68 18.48 16.54 -15.81
CA THR A 68 18.43 16.73 -14.36
C THR A 68 17.01 17.09 -13.90
N ARG A 69 16.35 18.04 -14.57
CA ARG A 69 14.98 18.45 -14.26
C ARG A 69 13.99 17.29 -14.38
N GLU A 70 14.15 16.46 -15.41
CA GLU A 70 13.30 15.29 -15.62
C GLU A 70 13.50 14.22 -14.54
N TYR A 71 14.75 13.98 -14.11
CA TYR A 71 15.02 13.11 -12.94
C TYR A 71 14.41 13.66 -11.65
N GLU A 72 14.51 14.96 -11.41
CA GLU A 72 13.87 15.61 -10.26
C GLU A 72 12.34 15.41 -10.29
N ARG A 73 11.73 15.50 -11.48
CA ARG A 73 10.29 15.24 -11.64
C ARG A 73 9.92 13.79 -11.32
N ALA A 74 10.69 12.82 -11.82
CA ALA A 74 10.48 11.40 -11.46
C ALA A 74 10.66 11.16 -9.95
N LEU A 75 11.63 11.84 -9.32
CA LEU A 75 11.88 11.75 -7.89
C LEU A 75 10.69 12.28 -7.06
N VAL A 76 10.00 13.33 -7.52
CA VAL A 76 8.79 13.84 -6.87
C VAL A 76 7.71 12.75 -6.85
N TYR A 77 7.40 12.12 -7.98
CA TYR A 77 6.42 11.02 -8.02
C TYR A 77 6.79 9.86 -7.09
N CYS A 78 8.07 9.50 -7.01
CA CYS A 78 8.54 8.47 -6.07
C CYS A 78 8.35 8.88 -4.59
N LYS A 79 8.55 10.15 -4.25
CA LYS A 79 8.31 10.68 -2.90
C LYS A 79 6.83 10.67 -2.54
N ASP A 80 5.98 11.15 -3.45
CA ASP A 80 4.53 11.19 -3.26
C ASP A 80 3.98 9.77 -3.08
N LYS A 81 4.47 8.81 -3.89
CA LYS A 81 4.13 7.39 -3.74
C LYS A 81 4.48 6.86 -2.35
N ARG A 82 5.69 7.18 -1.85
CA ARG A 82 6.15 6.76 -0.53
C ARG A 82 5.23 7.31 0.57
N GLU A 83 4.83 8.58 0.47
CA GLU A 83 3.92 9.22 1.42
C GLU A 83 2.56 8.51 1.48
N ILE A 84 1.99 8.13 0.33
CA ILE A 84 0.74 7.36 0.29
C ILE A 84 0.91 6.01 1.01
N VAL A 85 2.00 5.29 0.74
CA VAL A 85 2.27 3.98 1.38
C VAL A 85 2.47 4.12 2.89
N GLU A 86 3.18 5.15 3.35
CA GLU A 86 3.33 5.46 4.77
C GLU A 86 1.97 5.77 5.42
N ASN A 87 1.09 6.50 4.73
CA ASN A 87 -0.26 6.78 5.21
C ASN A 87 -1.13 5.51 5.29
N ILE A 88 -1.11 4.65 4.27
CA ILE A 88 -1.78 3.34 4.30
C ILE A 88 -1.36 2.55 5.54
N TYR A 89 -0.05 2.48 5.80
CA TYR A 89 0.49 1.74 6.93
C TYR A 89 0.06 2.33 8.27
N SER A 90 0.05 3.65 8.39
CA SER A 90 -0.41 4.38 9.57
C SER A 90 -1.89 4.12 9.85
N THR A 91 -2.74 4.23 8.82
CA THR A 91 -4.19 3.99 8.91
C THR A 91 -4.47 2.54 9.29
N TYR A 92 -3.83 1.58 8.62
CA TYR A 92 -3.96 0.16 8.93
C TYR A 92 -3.60 -0.15 10.39
N ARG A 93 -2.49 0.41 10.90
CA ARG A 93 -2.10 0.23 12.32
C ARG A 93 -3.13 0.79 13.30
N LYS A 94 -3.72 1.95 13.00
CA LYS A 94 -4.77 2.54 13.84
C LYS A 94 -6.03 1.68 13.84
N LEU A 95 -6.42 1.22 12.66
CA LEU A 95 -7.58 0.35 12.49
C LEU A 95 -7.41 -0.96 13.24
N MET A 96 -6.26 -1.63 13.12
CA MET A 96 -5.97 -2.86 13.85
C MET A 96 -6.17 -2.69 15.36
N ARG A 97 -5.64 -1.60 15.95
CA ARG A 97 -5.83 -1.31 17.38
C ARG A 97 -7.29 -1.06 17.74
N LYS A 98 -8.05 -0.39 16.87
CA LYS A 98 -9.48 -0.16 17.10
C LYS A 98 -10.23 -1.50 17.07
N LEU A 99 -9.93 -2.37 16.11
CA LEU A 99 -10.53 -3.69 16.01
C LEU A 99 -10.20 -4.56 17.23
N ASP A 100 -8.98 -4.53 17.75
CA ASP A 100 -8.61 -5.24 18.97
C ASP A 100 -9.46 -4.78 20.18
N VAL A 101 -9.70 -3.46 20.30
CA VAL A 101 -10.52 -2.90 21.38
C VAL A 101 -12.00 -3.28 21.24
N GLU A 102 -12.57 -3.14 20.04
CA GLU A 102 -13.98 -3.48 19.82
C GLU A 102 -14.23 -4.99 19.95
N LEU A 103 -13.27 -5.82 19.54
CA LEU A 103 -13.33 -7.28 19.73
C LEU A 103 -13.33 -7.66 21.21
N GLU A 104 -12.50 -7.02 22.04
CA GLU A 104 -12.47 -7.28 23.47
C GLU A 104 -13.77 -6.84 24.16
N LYS A 105 -14.32 -5.67 23.80
CA LYS A 105 -15.63 -5.24 24.31
C LYS A 105 -16.73 -6.21 23.91
N PHE A 106 -16.72 -6.69 22.66
CA PHE A 106 -17.67 -7.68 22.19
C PHE A 106 -17.57 -9.00 22.97
N ARG A 107 -16.34 -9.45 23.26
CA ARG A 107 -16.09 -10.62 24.11
C ARG A 107 -16.68 -10.44 25.51
N LEU A 108 -16.48 -9.27 26.13
CA LEU A 108 -17.04 -8.95 27.45
C LEU A 108 -18.57 -8.89 27.43
N GLU A 109 -19.18 -8.34 26.37
CA GLU A 109 -20.65 -8.36 26.16
C GLU A 109 -21.18 -9.79 26.13
N LEU A 110 -20.54 -10.69 25.35
CA LEU A 110 -20.93 -12.10 25.26
C LEU A 110 -20.84 -12.84 26.60
N GLU A 111 -19.76 -12.62 27.35
CA GLU A 111 -19.55 -13.26 28.65
C GLU A 111 -20.53 -12.75 29.73
N ALA A 112 -20.92 -11.47 29.65
CA ALA A 112 -21.93 -10.91 30.55
C ALA A 112 -23.32 -11.51 30.30
N ASP A 113 -23.69 -11.71 29.03
CA ASP A 113 -24.97 -12.29 28.65
C ASP A 113 -25.03 -13.81 28.92
N ASN A 114 -23.92 -14.52 28.67
CA ASN A 114 -23.80 -15.94 28.97
C ASN A 114 -22.35 -16.32 29.32
N SER A 115 -22.07 -16.47 30.61
CA SER A 115 -20.74 -16.84 31.09
C SER A 115 -20.26 -18.18 30.51
N GLY A 116 -19.02 -18.19 30.00
CA GLY A 116 -18.35 -19.33 29.38
C GLY A 116 -18.70 -19.56 27.91
N VAL A 117 -19.54 -18.72 27.29
CA VAL A 117 -19.90 -18.87 25.87
C VAL A 117 -18.72 -18.60 24.94
N THR A 118 -17.82 -17.66 25.27
CA THR A 118 -16.66 -17.38 24.41
C THR A 118 -15.72 -18.58 24.35
N GLU A 119 -15.46 -19.26 25.47
CA GLU A 119 -14.63 -20.47 25.52
C GLU A 119 -15.28 -21.63 24.73
N GLN A 120 -16.60 -21.78 24.79
CA GLN A 120 -17.33 -22.79 24.01
C GLN A 120 -17.25 -22.51 22.50
N ILE A 121 -17.37 -21.24 22.09
CA ILE A 121 -17.23 -20.82 20.70
C ILE A 121 -15.79 -21.07 20.22
N GLU A 122 -14.78 -20.64 20.96
CA GLU A 122 -13.36 -20.85 20.61
C GLU A 122 -13.02 -22.34 20.44
N LYS A 123 -13.46 -23.20 21.37
CA LYS A 123 -13.32 -24.66 21.26
C LYS A 123 -14.02 -25.21 20.02
N ARG A 124 -15.22 -24.74 19.69
CA ARG A 124 -15.93 -25.14 18.47
C ARG A 124 -15.17 -24.73 17.21
N VAL A 125 -14.70 -23.48 17.14
CA VAL A 125 -13.96 -22.95 16.00
C VAL A 125 -12.65 -23.73 15.80
N GLN A 126 -11.88 -23.98 16.86
CA GLN A 126 -10.67 -24.81 16.78
C GLN A 126 -10.96 -26.22 16.26
N ASN A 127 -12.04 -26.85 16.72
CA ASN A 127 -12.42 -28.18 16.24
C ASN A 127 -12.83 -28.18 14.75
N VAL A 128 -13.47 -27.12 14.27
CA VAL A 128 -13.85 -26.98 12.85
C VAL A 128 -12.62 -26.70 11.97
N LEU A 129 -11.75 -25.77 12.38
CA LEU A 129 -10.52 -25.44 11.64
C LEU A 129 -9.51 -26.59 11.66
N GLY A 130 -9.36 -27.27 12.80
CA GLY A 130 -8.52 -28.47 12.93
C GLY A 130 -9.01 -29.63 12.04
N LYS A 131 -10.32 -29.77 11.85
CA LYS A 131 -10.89 -30.72 10.88
C LYS A 131 -10.64 -30.29 9.43
N ALA A 132 -10.76 -29.00 9.11
CA ALA A 132 -10.53 -28.48 7.75
C ALA A 132 -9.10 -28.71 7.25
N LEU A 133 -8.10 -28.55 8.13
CA LEU A 133 -6.68 -28.83 7.85
C LEU A 133 -6.40 -30.33 7.63
N ALA A 134 -7.15 -31.22 8.30
CA ALA A 134 -7.00 -32.66 8.12
C ALA A 134 -7.59 -33.18 6.80
N THR A 135 -8.62 -32.52 6.27
CA THR A 135 -9.25 -32.86 4.98
C THR A 135 -8.52 -32.34 3.74
N THR A 136 -7.65 -31.34 3.87
CA THR A 136 -6.85 -30.78 2.75
C THR A 136 -5.52 -31.52 2.52
N SER A 137 -5.21 -32.55 3.33
CA SER A 137 -3.96 -33.32 3.26
C SER A 137 -4.13 -34.73 2.67
N LYS A 138 -5.18 -34.96 1.86
CA LYS A 138 -5.40 -36.18 1.08
C LYS A 138 -5.57 -35.83 -0.38
#